data_AF-A0A0H2RZ55-F1
#
_entry.id   AF-A0A0H2RZ55-F1
#
_cell.length_a   1.000
_cell.length_b   1.000
_cell.length_c   1.000
_cell.angle_alpha   90.00
_cell.angle_beta   90.00
_cell.angle_gamma   90.00
#
_symmetry.space_group_name_H-M   'P 1'
#
loop_
_entity.id
_entity.type
_entity.pdbx_description
1 polymer ?
#
loop_
_entity_poly.entity_id
_entity_poly.type
_entity_poly.pdbx_seq_one_letter_code
_entity_poly.pdbx_strand_id
1 'polypeptide(L)' 'MQPTLKHFILRHQALALYRFAIRAARHIPDPSSRKETVLWIRGEFERNRGVQDVGRIEDLISSGRREIKQILPYR' A
#
# COMPACT_ATOMS: atom_id res chain seq x y z
N MET A 1 -1.16 20.45 -10.50
CA MET A 1 -2.44 20.74 -9.82
C MET A 1 -2.19 21.10 -8.37
N GLN A 2 -3.02 21.94 -7.75
CA GLN A 2 -2.92 22.22 -6.31
C GLN A 2 -3.60 21.07 -5.51
N PRO A 3 -2.96 20.55 -4.44
CA PRO A 3 -3.55 19.50 -3.62
C PRO A 3 -4.81 20.00 -2.89
N THR A 4 -5.84 19.16 -2.90
CA THR A 4 -7.14 19.42 -2.25
C THR A 4 -7.27 18.65 -0.94
N LEU A 5 -8.31 18.95 -0.16
CA LEU A 5 -8.65 18.14 1.03
C LEU A 5 -8.78 16.64 0.71
N LYS A 6 -9.33 16.31 -0.47
CA LYS A 6 -9.45 14.90 -0.90
C LYS A 6 -8.07 14.26 -1.08
N HIS A 7 -7.09 14.98 -1.63
CA HIS A 7 -5.71 14.48 -1.73
C HIS A 7 -5.10 14.22 -0.35
N PHE A 8 -5.35 15.09 0.62
CA PHE A 8 -4.89 14.91 2.00
C PHE A 8 -5.47 13.64 2.62
N ILE A 9 -6.79 13.44 2.52
CA ILE A 9 -7.47 12.24 3.04
C ILE A 9 -6.91 10.98 2.37
N LEU A 10 -6.79 10.98 1.04
CA LEU A 10 -6.29 9.82 0.30
C LEU A 10 -4.82 9.50 0.62
N ARG A 11 -3.98 10.52 0.82
CA ARG A 11 -2.60 10.33 1.29
C ARG A 11 -2.57 9.63 2.66
N HIS A 12 -3.43 10.04 3.59
CA HIS A 12 -3.56 9.38 4.89
C HIS A 12 -3.98 7.91 4.75
N GLN A 13 -4.95 7.63 3.87
CA GLN A 13 -5.39 6.26 3.62
C GLN A 13 -4.29 5.39 2.99
N ALA A 14 -3.53 5.92 2.02
CA ALA A 14 -2.41 5.22 1.40
C ALA A 14 -1.33 4.90 2.44
N LEU A 15 -0.96 5.86 3.30
CA LEU A 15 0.01 5.65 4.39
C LEU A 15 -0.48 4.61 5.41
N ALA A 16 -1.77 4.63 5.75
CA ALA A 16 -2.36 3.63 6.64
C ALA A 16 -2.28 2.22 6.03
N LEU A 17 -2.60 2.09 4.74
CA LEU A 17 -2.50 0.83 4.00
C LEU A 17 -1.06 0.31 3.94
N TYR A 18 -0.09 1.18 3.63
CA TYR A 18 1.33 0.84 3.64
C TYR A 18 1.77 0.30 5.00
N ARG A 19 1.45 1.00 6.09
CA ARG A 19 1.81 0.58 7.45
C ARG A 19 1.14 -0.73 7.83
N PHE A 20 -0.09 -0.96 7.40
CA PHE A 20 -0.78 -2.24 7.59
C PHE A 20 -0.05 -3.37 6.87
N ALA A 21 0.24 -3.20 5.57
CA ALA A 21 0.94 -4.20 4.76
C ALA A 21 2.31 -4.58 5.35
N ILE A 22 3.11 -3.58 5.74
CA ILE A 22 4.43 -3.80 6.37
C ILE A 22 4.32 -4.52 7.73
N ARG A 23 3.21 -4.37 8.47
CA ARG A 23 3.01 -5.14 9.72
C ARG A 23 2.59 -6.57 9.41
N ALA A 24 1.64 -6.76 8.51
CA ALA A 24 1.14 -8.08 8.13
C ALA A 24 2.26 -8.95 7.52
N ALA A 25 3.12 -8.37 6.67
CA ALA A 25 4.26 -9.08 6.08
C ALA A 25 5.26 -9.61 7.13
N ARG A 26 5.31 -9.05 8.36
CA ARG A 26 6.21 -9.58 9.41
C ARG A 26 5.82 -10.97 9.90
N HIS A 27 4.56 -11.35 9.72
CA HIS A 27 4.03 -12.66 10.11
C HIS A 27 4.37 -13.76 9.10
N ILE A 28 5.00 -13.43 7.97
CA ILE A 28 5.54 -14.44 7.04
C ILE A 28 6.69 -15.18 7.74
N PRO A 29 6.61 -16.52 7.90
CA PRO A 29 7.61 -17.29 8.63
C PRO A 29 8.97 -17.32 7.94
N ASP A 30 8.98 -17.51 6.61
CA ASP A 30 10.22 -17.56 5.84
C ASP A 30 10.88 -16.17 5.75
N PRO A 31 12.13 -16.00 6.22
CA PRO A 31 12.78 -14.69 6.22
C PRO A 31 13.05 -14.14 4.81
N SER A 32 13.29 -15.00 3.82
CA SER A 32 13.57 -14.58 2.44
C SER A 32 12.29 -14.06 1.78
N SER A 33 11.20 -14.84 1.83
CA SER A 33 9.87 -14.45 1.34
C SER A 33 9.37 -13.19 2.04
N ARG A 34 9.59 -13.05 3.35
CA ARG A 34 9.26 -11.83 4.08
C ARG A 34 10.01 -10.62 3.54
N LYS A 35 11.32 -10.74 3.32
CA LYS A 35 12.16 -9.65 2.79
C LYS A 35 11.70 -9.27 1.39
N GLU A 36 11.48 -10.25 0.52
CA GLU A 36 10.98 -10.06 -0.84
C GLU A 36 9.62 -9.35 -0.84
N THR A 37 8.68 -9.82 -0.02
CA THR A 37 7.34 -9.24 0.10
C THR A 37 7.41 -7.78 0.57
N VAL A 38 8.25 -7.47 1.56
CA VAL A 38 8.44 -6.08 2.02
C VAL A 38 9.03 -5.20 0.93
N LEU A 39 9.99 -5.71 0.14
CA LEU A 39 10.58 -4.97 -0.98
C LEU A 39 9.54 -4.73 -2.08
N TRP A 40 8.74 -5.75 -2.41
CA TRP A 40 7.65 -5.64 -3.39
C TRP A 40 6.62 -4.60 -2.96
N ILE A 41 6.13 -4.66 -1.71
CA ILE A 41 5.20 -3.65 -1.15
C ILE A 41 5.79 -2.25 -1.29
N ARG A 42 7.04 -2.03 -0.88
CA ARG A 42 7.69 -0.71 -1.02
C ARG A 42 7.75 -0.26 -2.47
N GLY A 43 8.11 -1.17 -3.37
CA GLY A 43 8.17 -0.90 -4.81
C GLY A 43 6.82 -0.42 -5.38
N GLU A 44 5.72 -1.07 -5.00
CA GLU A 44 4.37 -0.67 -5.42
C GLU A 44 4.01 0.76 -4.99
N PHE A 45 4.28 1.10 -3.73
CA PHE A 45 3.99 2.45 -3.21
C PHE A 45 4.89 3.52 -3.83
N GLU A 46 6.18 3.23 -4.03
CA GLU A 46 7.10 4.19 -4.67
C GLU A 46 6.78 4.39 -6.15
N ARG A 47 6.42 3.33 -6.90
CA ARG A 47 5.97 3.46 -8.31
C ARG A 47 4.78 4.40 -8.46
N ASN A 48 3.87 4.40 -7.50
CA ASN A 48 2.65 5.19 -7.54
C ASN A 48 2.73 6.53 -6.79
N ARG A 49 3.88 6.88 -6.20
CA ARG A 49 4.07 8.09 -5.38
C ARG A 49 3.74 9.39 -6.10
N GLY A 50 3.93 9.44 -7.42
CA GLY A 50 3.71 10.61 -8.26
C GLY A 50 2.28 10.79 -8.78
N VAL A 51 1.37 9.85 -8.50
CA VAL A 51 -0.01 9.92 -8.99
C VAL A 51 -0.74 11.07 -8.30
N GLN A 52 -1.31 11.97 -9.11
CA GLN A 52 -2.07 13.14 -8.64
C GLN A 52 -3.57 13.02 -8.95
N ASP A 53 -3.96 12.16 -9.88
CA ASP A 53 -5.38 11.95 -10.18
C ASP A 53 -6.07 11.24 -9.01
N VAL A 54 -7.12 11.87 -8.50
CA VAL A 54 -7.84 11.42 -7.31
C VAL A 54 -8.52 10.08 -7.55
N GLY A 55 -9.17 9.89 -8.70
CA GLY A 55 -9.85 8.63 -9.03
C GLY A 55 -8.85 7.48 -9.11
N ARG A 56 -7.70 7.73 -9.74
CA ARG A 56 -6.61 6.78 -9.81
C ARG A 56 -6.06 6.42 -8.43
N ILE A 57 -5.91 7.38 -7.52
CA ILE A 57 -5.47 7.10 -6.14
C ILE A 57 -6.51 6.23 -5.40
N GLU A 58 -7.80 6.51 -5.58
CA GLU A 58 -8.89 5.70 -5.00
C GLU A 58 -8.84 4.25 -5.52
N ASP A 59 -8.67 4.07 -6.82
CA ASP A 59 -8.54 2.75 -7.45
C ASP A 59 -7.31 1.99 -6.95
N LEU A 60 -6.17 2.67 -6.82
CA LEU A 60 -4.93 2.09 -6.29
C LEU A 60 -5.07 1.66 -4.83
N ILE A 61 -5.71 2.47 -3.99
CA ILE A 61 -5.97 2.10 -2.59
C ILE A 61 -6.93 0.91 -2.52
N SER A 62 -7.99 0.92 -3.34
CA SER A 62 -9.02 -0.13 -3.39
C SER A 62 -8.44 -1.47 -3.85
N SER A 63 -7.67 -1.47 -4.93
CA SER A 63 -6.96 -2.65 -5.46
C SER A 63 -5.89 -3.14 -4.49
N GLY A 64 -5.03 -2.25 -3.97
CA GLY A 64 -4.01 -2.61 -3.00
C GLY A 64 -4.57 -3.25 -1.73
N ARG A 65 -5.72 -2.76 -1.22
CA ARG A 65 -6.42 -3.39 -0.08
C ARG A 65 -6.81 -4.83 -0.37
N ARG A 66 -7.34 -5.11 -1.57
CA ARG A 66 -7.75 -6.47 -1.97
C ARG A 66 -6.53 -7.38 -2.11
N GLU A 67 -5.49 -6.91 -2.78
CA GLU A 67 -4.28 -7.68 -3.03
C GLU A 67 -3.54 -8.01 -1.72
N ILE A 68 -3.33 -7.01 -0.86
CA ILE A 68 -2.71 -7.20 0.46
C ILE A 68 -3.50 -8.23 1.29
N LYS A 69 -4.83 -8.19 1.24
CA LYS A 69 -5.72 -9.17 1.90
C LYS A 69 -5.56 -10.58 1.33
N GLN A 70 -5.25 -10.73 0.05
CA GLN A 70 -5.09 -12.04 -0.58
C GLN A 70 -3.72 -12.66 -0.30
N ILE A 71 -2.66 -11.85 -0.32
CA ILE A 71 -1.27 -12.35 -0.29
C ILE A 71 -0.66 -12.41 1.11
N LEU A 72 -1.10 -11.54 2.03
CA LEU A 72 -0.49 -11.47 3.35
C LEU A 72 -1.24 -12.33 4.35
N PRO A 73 -0.53 -12.99 5.28
CA PRO A 73 -1.17 -13.69 6.37
C PRO A 73 -2.05 -12.72 7.16
N TYR A 74 -3.31 -13.10 7.36
CA TYR A 74 -4.13 -12.49 8.38
C TYR A 74 -3.56 -12.81 9.75
N ARG A 75 -3.63 -11.83 10.65
CA ARG A 75 -3.38 -12.07 12.05
C ARG A 75 -4.55 -12.84 12.66
#